data_AF-A0A537D786-F1
#
_entry.id   AF-A0A537D786-F1
#
_cell.length_a   1.000
_cell.length_b   1.000
_cell.length_c   1.000
_cell.angle_alpha   90.00
_cell.angle_beta   90.00
_cell.angle_gamma   90.00
#
_symmetry.space_group_name_H-M   'P 1'
#
loop_
_entity.id
_entity.type
_entity.pdbx_description
1 polymer ?
#
loop_
_entity_poly.entity_id
_entity_poly.type
_entity_poly.pdbx_seq_one_letter_code
_entity_poly.pdbx_strand_id
1 'polypeptide(L)'
;MPGGSATSLPYHYDSVSVRLTRRAYPISEWISLYQNGSSTTKIGGQYHVGSWTVRRHLRRHIPLRDRISASIIASTKYTKIPFADDQREGAFLAGLIEDFHVRRAGRLVELRTSTTHPAMTQLFHDVFSAYGHPTSSPNYEARNGYYRYLLSVYLHDSFGGVLTKSINIPSWIPRSKDDPIFESYLSGLIAAEGCVRLYDSHGRADSVLHITLNKPHLLG
;
A
#
# COMPACT_ATOMS: atom_id res chain seq x y z
N MET A 1 -71.25 -35.31 -48.04
CA MET A 1 -70.27 -36.13 -47.29
C MET A 1 -68.92 -36.07 -47.99
N PRO A 2 -68.00 -35.19 -47.59
CA PRO A 2 -66.60 -35.25 -48.03
C PRO A 2 -65.68 -35.68 -46.87
N GLY A 3 -64.84 -36.68 -47.13
CA GLY A 3 -63.84 -37.19 -46.21
C GLY A 3 -62.61 -36.27 -46.13
N GLY A 4 -62.13 -36.04 -44.92
CA GLY A 4 -60.86 -35.38 -44.64
C GLY A 4 -59.71 -36.39 -44.60
N SER A 5 -58.74 -36.23 -45.50
CA SER A 5 -57.45 -36.91 -45.47
C SER A 5 -56.40 -35.89 -45.02
N ALA A 6 -55.87 -36.08 -43.80
CA ALA A 6 -54.79 -35.27 -43.25
C ALA A 6 -53.45 -35.65 -43.90
N THR A 7 -52.84 -34.71 -44.62
CA THR A 7 -51.49 -34.84 -45.18
C THR A 7 -50.46 -34.59 -44.09
N SER A 8 -49.71 -35.62 -43.71
CA SER A 8 -48.57 -35.54 -42.82
C SER A 8 -47.34 -35.00 -43.56
N LEU A 9 -46.84 -33.84 -43.15
CA LEU A 9 -45.49 -33.38 -43.49
C LEU A 9 -44.54 -33.77 -42.35
N PRO A 10 -43.43 -34.48 -42.60
CA PRO A 10 -42.47 -34.80 -41.57
C PRO A 10 -41.66 -33.56 -41.20
N TYR A 11 -41.77 -33.13 -39.94
CA TYR A 11 -40.81 -32.23 -39.31
C TYR A 11 -39.47 -32.98 -39.20
N HIS A 12 -38.55 -32.69 -40.11
CA HIS A 12 -37.13 -33.03 -39.94
C HIS A 12 -36.57 -32.15 -38.82
N TYR A 13 -36.48 -32.72 -37.63
CA TYR A 13 -35.70 -32.14 -36.54
C TYR A 13 -34.23 -32.51 -36.77
N ASP A 14 -33.51 -31.64 -37.50
CA ASP A 14 -32.06 -31.75 -37.64
C ASP A 14 -31.42 -31.56 -36.27
N SER A 15 -31.09 -32.69 -35.65
CA SER A 15 -30.30 -32.79 -34.43
C SER A 15 -28.83 -32.51 -34.74
N VAL A 16 -28.52 -31.24 -35.04
CA VAL A 16 -27.14 -30.75 -35.01
C VAL A 16 -26.72 -30.62 -33.55
N SER A 17 -26.37 -31.76 -32.97
CA SER A 17 -25.57 -31.85 -31.75
C SER A 17 -24.17 -31.32 -32.06
N VAL A 18 -24.03 -29.99 -32.07
CA VAL A 18 -22.73 -29.32 -32.06
C VAL A 18 -22.01 -29.81 -30.81
N ARG A 19 -21.03 -30.69 -31.03
CA ARG A 19 -20.02 -31.06 -30.04
C ARG A 19 -19.43 -29.77 -29.50
N LEU A 20 -19.80 -29.41 -28.26
CA LEU A 20 -19.19 -28.32 -27.52
C LEU A 20 -17.71 -28.65 -27.36
N THR A 21 -16.90 -28.10 -28.26
CA THR A 21 -15.45 -28.07 -28.14
C THR A 21 -15.12 -27.52 -26.75
N ARG A 22 -14.29 -28.26 -25.99
CA ARG A 22 -13.74 -27.76 -24.72
C ARG A 22 -13.10 -26.41 -25.03
N ARG A 23 -13.78 -25.32 -24.68
CA ARG A 23 -13.26 -23.96 -24.86
C ARG A 23 -12.00 -23.86 -24.00
N ALA A 24 -10.84 -23.84 -24.64
CA ALA A 24 -9.57 -23.65 -23.96
C ALA A 24 -9.54 -22.20 -23.46
N TYR A 25 -9.49 -22.01 -22.14
CA TYR A 25 -9.42 -20.68 -21.54
C TYR A 25 -7.96 -20.28 -21.27
N PRO A 26 -7.59 -19.01 -21.49
CA PRO A 26 -6.24 -18.51 -21.21
C PRO A 26 -6.08 -18.23 -19.71
N ILE A 27 -6.07 -19.29 -18.89
CA ILE A 27 -6.09 -19.18 -17.42
C ILE A 27 -4.87 -18.42 -16.89
N SER A 28 -3.69 -18.62 -17.48
CA SER A 28 -2.46 -17.91 -17.10
C SER A 28 -2.58 -16.39 -17.28
N GLU A 29 -3.15 -15.94 -18.40
CA GLU A 29 -3.42 -14.53 -18.64
C GLU A 29 -4.44 -13.96 -17.66
N TRP A 30 -5.50 -14.72 -17.34
CA TRP A 30 -6.49 -14.29 -16.35
C TRP A 30 -5.86 -14.14 -14.97
N ILE A 31 -4.96 -15.05 -14.58
CA ILE A 31 -4.21 -14.95 -13.32
C ILE A 31 -3.36 -13.67 -13.31
N SER A 32 -2.60 -13.41 -14.37
CA SER A 32 -1.76 -12.22 -14.48
C SER A 32 -2.58 -10.92 -14.40
N LEU A 33 -3.67 -10.81 -15.18
CA LEU A 33 -4.56 -9.65 -15.15
C LEU A 33 -5.20 -9.45 -13.77
N TYR A 34 -5.57 -10.54 -13.10
CA TYR A 34 -6.12 -10.49 -11.76
C TYR A 34 -5.05 -10.09 -10.73
N GLN A 35 -3.83 -10.59 -10.80
CA GLN A 35 -2.75 -10.16 -9.90
C GLN A 35 -2.40 -8.69 -10.11
N ASN A 36 -2.50 -8.18 -11.34
CA ASN A 36 -2.34 -6.77 -11.69
C ASN A 36 -3.57 -5.90 -11.38
N GLY A 37 -4.53 -6.40 -10.59
CA GLY A 37 -5.63 -5.62 -10.03
C GLY A 37 -6.96 -5.69 -10.79
N SER A 38 -7.01 -6.25 -12.01
CA SER A 38 -8.27 -6.33 -12.77
C SER A 38 -9.33 -7.18 -12.06
N SER A 39 -10.60 -6.74 -12.08
CA SER A 39 -11.70 -7.51 -11.49
C SER A 39 -12.11 -8.69 -12.38
N THR A 40 -12.75 -9.71 -11.80
CA THR A 40 -13.31 -10.83 -12.57
C THR A 40 -14.34 -10.37 -13.61
N THR A 41 -15.04 -9.28 -13.33
CA THR A 41 -15.97 -8.64 -14.26
C THR A 41 -15.25 -7.98 -15.43
N LYS A 42 -14.15 -7.25 -15.17
CA LYS A 42 -13.34 -6.62 -16.22
C LYS A 42 -12.71 -7.68 -17.13
N ILE A 43 -12.11 -8.72 -16.54
CA ILE A 43 -11.52 -9.85 -17.29
C ILE A 43 -12.60 -10.57 -18.10
N GLY A 44 -13.77 -10.83 -17.50
CA GLY A 44 -14.89 -11.46 -18.21
C GLY A 44 -15.36 -10.65 -19.41
N GLY A 45 -15.48 -9.33 -19.26
CA GLY A 45 -15.78 -8.42 -20.35
C GLY A 45 -14.74 -8.46 -21.48
N GLN A 46 -13.46 -8.45 -21.13
CA GLN A 46 -12.35 -8.47 -22.11
C GLN A 46 -12.30 -9.77 -22.93
N TYR A 47 -12.62 -10.91 -22.34
CA TYR A 47 -12.55 -12.22 -23.01
C TYR A 47 -13.93 -12.77 -23.43
N HIS A 48 -14.99 -11.94 -23.33
CA HIS A 48 -16.37 -12.33 -23.64
C HIS A 48 -16.80 -13.63 -22.95
N VAL A 49 -16.53 -13.73 -21.64
CA VAL A 49 -16.93 -14.84 -20.78
C VAL A 49 -17.59 -14.30 -19.51
N GLY A 50 -18.50 -15.08 -18.93
CA GLY A 50 -19.13 -14.70 -17.66
C GLY A 50 -18.11 -14.52 -16.54
N SER A 51 -18.28 -13.49 -15.71
CA SER A 51 -17.40 -13.23 -14.55
C SER A 51 -17.35 -14.40 -13.57
N TRP A 52 -18.43 -15.19 -13.46
CA TRP A 52 -18.48 -16.42 -12.68
C TRP A 52 -17.55 -17.50 -13.23
N THR A 53 -17.43 -17.62 -14.56
CA THR A 53 -16.50 -18.55 -15.22
C THR A 53 -15.06 -18.16 -14.89
N VAL A 54 -14.71 -16.88 -15.01
CA VAL A 54 -13.39 -16.36 -14.62
C VAL A 54 -13.11 -16.67 -13.15
N ARG A 55 -14.04 -16.31 -12.24
CA ARG A 55 -13.90 -16.57 -10.80
C ARG A 55 -13.70 -18.06 -10.50
N ARG A 56 -14.45 -18.94 -11.15
CA ARG A 56 -14.35 -20.41 -10.97
C ARG A 56 -12.97 -20.92 -11.38
N HIS A 57 -12.42 -20.44 -12.50
CA HIS A 57 -11.09 -20.83 -12.96
C HIS A 57 -9.99 -20.27 -12.05
N LEU A 58 -10.05 -18.98 -11.69
CA LEU A 58 -9.08 -18.38 -10.77
C LEU A 58 -9.03 -19.10 -9.43
N ARG A 59 -10.19 -19.38 -8.80
CA ARG A 59 -10.26 -20.04 -7.48
C ARG A 59 -9.62 -21.43 -7.45
N ARG A 60 -9.49 -22.09 -8.61
CA ARG A 60 -8.83 -23.40 -8.72
C ARG A 60 -7.30 -23.32 -8.71
N HIS A 61 -6.74 -22.14 -9.00
CA HIS A 61 -5.30 -21.96 -9.21
C HIS A 61 -4.68 -20.97 -8.22
N ILE A 62 -5.45 -20.00 -7.73
CA ILE A 62 -4.99 -18.95 -6.80
C ILE A 62 -6.05 -18.64 -5.74
N PRO A 63 -5.64 -18.16 -4.56
CA PRO A 63 -6.57 -17.53 -3.61
C PRO A 63 -7.15 -16.27 -4.24
N LEU A 64 -8.45 -16.05 -4.02
CA LEU A 64 -9.12 -14.82 -4.45
C LEU A 64 -8.92 -13.73 -3.39
N ARG A 65 -8.79 -12.48 -3.85
CA ARG A 65 -8.78 -11.30 -2.99
C ARG A 65 -10.05 -11.25 -2.14
N ASP A 66 -9.88 -10.87 -0.88
CA ASP A 66 -11.01 -10.59 -0.01
C ASP A 66 -11.73 -9.29 -0.44
N ARG A 67 -12.89 -9.04 0.17
CA ARG A 67 -13.74 -7.90 -0.18
C ARG A 67 -13.06 -6.55 0.10
N ILE A 68 -12.27 -6.45 1.16
CA ILE A 68 -11.57 -5.22 1.54
C ILE A 68 -10.48 -4.93 0.52
N SER A 69 -9.61 -5.91 0.22
CA SER A 69 -8.55 -5.75 -0.78
C SER A 69 -9.10 -5.42 -2.17
N ALA A 70 -10.19 -6.07 -2.58
CA ALA A 70 -10.86 -5.78 -3.84
C ALA A 70 -11.42 -4.35 -3.88
N SER A 71 -12.00 -3.88 -2.78
CA SER A 71 -12.49 -2.51 -2.67
C SER A 71 -11.37 -1.48 -2.73
N ILE A 72 -10.24 -1.72 -2.06
CA ILE A 72 -9.09 -0.80 -2.08
C ILE A 72 -8.59 -0.64 -3.52
N ILE A 73 -8.28 -1.76 -4.19
CA ILE A 73 -7.79 -1.76 -5.58
C ILE A 73 -8.75 -1.02 -6.52
N ALA A 74 -10.07 -1.20 -6.33
CA ALA A 74 -11.07 -0.52 -7.15
C ALA A 74 -11.12 1.00 -6.91
N SER A 75 -10.80 1.45 -5.69
CA SER A 75 -10.86 2.87 -5.30
C SER A 75 -9.52 3.62 -5.36
N THR A 76 -8.40 2.92 -5.60
CA THR A 76 -7.06 3.53 -5.59
C THR A 76 -6.40 3.48 -6.96
N LYS A 77 -5.80 4.59 -7.39
CA LYS A 77 -5.01 4.68 -8.63
C LYS A 77 -3.72 3.84 -8.57
N TYR A 78 -3.08 3.80 -7.40
CA TYR A 78 -1.79 3.16 -7.20
C TYR A 78 -1.91 1.98 -6.24
N THR A 79 -1.20 0.91 -6.53
CA THR A 79 -1.11 -0.27 -5.67
C THR A 79 -0.63 0.12 -4.27
N LYS A 80 -1.17 -0.59 -3.27
CA LYS A 80 -0.81 -0.45 -1.86
C LYS A 80 -0.26 -1.77 -1.38
N ILE A 81 1.03 -1.81 -1.07
CA ILE A 81 1.67 -3.00 -0.54
C ILE A 81 1.44 -3.02 0.98
N PRO A 82 0.89 -4.11 1.54
CA PRO A 82 0.79 -4.26 2.98
C PRO A 82 2.17 -4.23 3.65
N PHE A 83 2.18 -3.85 4.92
CA PHE A 83 3.35 -3.97 5.75
C PHE A 83 3.64 -5.46 5.99
N ALA A 84 4.91 -5.86 5.90
CA ALA A 84 5.31 -7.27 5.96
C ALA A 84 5.50 -7.80 7.40
N ASP A 85 5.14 -6.99 8.41
CA ASP A 85 5.35 -7.30 9.82
C ASP A 85 6.83 -7.53 10.21
N ASP A 86 7.78 -6.95 9.45
CA ASP A 86 9.20 -6.95 9.81
C ASP A 86 9.45 -6.05 11.02
N GLN A 87 9.98 -6.62 12.10
CA GLN A 87 10.13 -5.89 13.36
C GLN A 87 11.15 -4.76 13.31
N ARG A 88 12.23 -4.91 12.53
CA ARG A 88 13.29 -3.89 12.45
C ARG A 88 12.82 -2.71 11.62
N GLU A 89 12.22 -2.99 10.47
CA GLU A 89 11.61 -1.96 9.64
C GLU A 89 10.47 -1.27 10.40
N GLY A 90 9.62 -2.04 11.08
CA GLY A 90 8.55 -1.50 11.89
C GLY A 90 9.08 -0.57 12.98
N ALA A 91 10.18 -0.95 13.64
CA ALA A 91 10.82 -0.13 14.67
C ALA A 91 11.38 1.17 14.07
N PHE A 92 12.09 1.08 12.94
CA PHE A 92 12.56 2.26 12.21
C PHE A 92 11.41 3.21 11.85
N LEU A 93 10.33 2.69 11.28
CA LEU A 93 9.15 3.48 10.93
C LEU A 93 8.49 4.12 12.15
N ALA A 94 8.39 3.39 13.27
CA ALA A 94 7.82 3.90 14.52
C ALA A 94 8.65 5.05 15.12
N GLY A 95 9.97 5.07 14.91
CA GLY A 95 10.82 6.22 15.26
C GLY A 95 10.68 7.37 14.25
N LEU A 96 10.66 7.05 12.96
CA LEU A 96 10.62 8.04 11.88
C LEU A 96 9.33 8.87 11.87
N ILE A 97 8.18 8.30 12.28
CA ILE A 97 6.90 9.01 12.25
C ILE A 97 6.82 10.24 13.16
N GLU A 98 7.79 10.49 14.04
CA GLU A 98 7.77 11.66 14.93
C GLU A 98 7.67 12.98 14.15
N ASP A 99 8.33 13.08 12.99
CA ASP A 99 8.26 14.24 12.10
C ASP A 99 7.02 14.25 11.18
N PHE A 100 6.25 13.14 11.14
CA PHE A 100 5.13 12.98 10.21
C PHE A 100 3.76 13.09 10.90
N HIS A 101 2.80 13.68 10.20
CA HIS A 101 1.39 13.61 10.58
C HIS A 101 0.77 12.33 10.02
N VAL A 102 0.32 11.44 10.91
CA VAL A 102 -0.36 10.19 10.55
C VAL A 102 -1.87 10.34 10.76
N ARG A 103 -2.69 9.93 9.78
CA ARG A 103 -4.15 9.87 9.96
C ARG A 103 -4.79 8.71 9.21
N ARG A 104 -5.98 8.33 9.66
CA ARG A 104 -6.88 7.44 8.91
C ARG A 104 -7.48 8.18 7.71
N ALA A 105 -7.46 7.55 6.54
CA ALA A 105 -8.07 8.04 5.31
C ALA A 105 -8.92 6.92 4.68
N GLY A 106 -10.15 6.77 5.17
CA GLY A 106 -11.01 5.65 4.79
C GLY A 106 -10.40 4.32 5.22
N ARG A 107 -10.06 3.46 4.25
CA ARG A 107 -9.41 2.15 4.47
C ARG A 107 -7.88 2.20 4.38
N LEU A 108 -7.30 3.40 4.33
CA LEU A 108 -5.87 3.63 4.18
C LEU A 108 -5.33 4.41 5.38
N VAL A 109 -4.01 4.37 5.53
CA VAL A 109 -3.26 5.26 6.41
C VAL A 109 -2.64 6.34 5.53
N GLU A 110 -2.82 7.60 5.87
CA GLU A 110 -2.13 8.70 5.20
C GLU A 110 -1.03 9.24 6.11
N LEU A 111 0.17 9.31 5.55
CA LEU A 111 1.30 10.04 6.11
C LEU A 111 1.46 11.36 5.37
N ARG A 112 1.71 12.44 6.12
CA ARG A 112 2.00 13.77 5.59
C ARG A 112 3.12 14.43 6.35
N THR A 113 3.91 15.23 5.65
CA THR A 113 4.80 16.21 6.28
C THR A 113 4.97 17.41 5.35
N SER A 114 5.67 18.43 5.83
CA SER A 114 6.15 19.50 4.99
C SER A 114 7.61 19.79 5.28
N THR A 115 8.38 20.09 4.25
CA THR A 115 9.81 20.36 4.41
C THR A 115 10.28 21.44 3.45
N THR A 116 11.26 22.22 3.88
CA THR A 116 12.03 23.12 3.00
C THR A 116 13.30 22.45 2.48
N HIS A 117 13.65 21.26 3.00
CA HIS A 117 14.91 20.59 2.73
C HIS A 117 14.73 19.39 1.77
N PRO A 118 15.52 19.31 0.67
CA PRO A 118 15.39 18.23 -0.30
C PRO A 118 15.75 16.85 0.28
N ALA A 119 16.61 16.80 1.30
CA ALA A 119 16.99 15.55 1.96
C ALA A 119 15.78 14.82 2.58
N MET A 120 14.83 15.56 3.17
CA MET A 120 13.60 14.97 3.71
C MET A 120 12.68 14.46 2.59
N THR A 121 12.59 15.18 1.47
CA THR A 121 11.88 14.68 0.29
C THR A 121 12.47 13.36 -0.21
N GLN A 122 13.80 13.29 -0.33
CA GLN A 122 14.49 12.08 -0.77
C GLN A 122 14.24 10.91 0.20
N LEU A 123 14.45 11.12 1.50
CA LEU A 123 14.18 10.11 2.53
C LEU A 123 12.73 9.61 2.47
N PHE A 124 11.76 10.51 2.36
CA PHE A 124 10.34 10.15 2.28
C PHE A 124 10.04 9.29 1.05
N HIS A 125 10.64 9.62 -0.10
CA HIS A 125 10.50 8.82 -1.32
C HIS A 125 11.17 7.45 -1.17
N ASP A 126 12.39 7.38 -0.64
CA ASP A 126 13.14 6.14 -0.50
C ASP A 126 12.44 5.16 0.44
N VAL A 127 11.89 5.65 1.55
CA VAL A 127 11.20 4.81 2.53
C VAL A 127 9.84 4.34 2.03
N PHE A 128 9.04 5.20 1.39
CA PHE A 128 7.62 4.90 1.14
C PHE A 128 7.27 4.50 -0.29
N SER A 129 8.20 4.61 -1.26
CA SER A 129 7.92 4.22 -2.66
C SER A 129 7.68 2.73 -2.84
N ALA A 130 8.19 1.88 -1.94
CA ALA A 130 7.88 0.45 -1.94
C ALA A 130 6.42 0.18 -1.55
N TYR A 131 5.80 1.04 -0.73
CA TYR A 131 4.49 0.79 -0.13
C TYR A 131 3.34 1.53 -0.78
N GLY A 132 3.65 2.65 -1.42
CA GLY A 132 2.66 3.49 -2.06
C GLY A 132 3.29 4.40 -3.12
N HIS A 133 2.58 5.47 -3.43
CA HIS A 133 3.06 6.47 -4.37
C HIS A 133 3.21 7.78 -3.60
N PRO A 134 4.43 8.11 -3.12
CA PRO A 134 4.71 9.38 -2.51
C PRO A 134 4.50 10.51 -3.51
N THR A 135 3.83 11.56 -3.06
CA THR A 135 3.64 12.79 -3.82
C THR A 135 4.35 13.93 -3.12
N SER A 136 4.86 14.86 -3.92
CA SER A 136 5.47 16.10 -3.46
C SER A 136 4.88 17.26 -4.26
N SER A 137 4.42 18.30 -3.58
CA SER A 137 3.94 19.52 -4.23
C SER A 137 4.51 20.76 -3.56
N PRO A 138 4.96 21.77 -4.35
CA PRO A 138 5.37 23.04 -3.78
C PRO A 138 4.16 23.76 -3.17
N ASN A 139 4.39 24.40 -2.04
CA ASN A 139 3.40 25.20 -1.33
C ASN A 139 4.07 26.48 -0.83
N TYR A 140 3.56 27.62 -1.28
CA TYR A 140 4.02 28.92 -0.80
C TYR A 140 3.43 29.21 0.58
N GLU A 141 4.29 29.51 1.56
CA GLU A 141 3.88 29.94 2.89
C GLU A 141 3.92 31.47 2.97
N ALA A 142 2.77 32.10 2.71
CA ALA A 142 2.66 33.55 2.61
C ALA A 142 3.10 34.30 3.88
N ARG A 143 2.96 33.69 5.07
CA ARG A 143 3.29 34.33 6.35
C ARG A 143 4.79 34.60 6.51
N ASN A 144 5.62 33.65 6.06
CA ASN A 144 7.07 33.70 6.25
C ASN A 144 7.85 33.93 4.94
N GLY A 145 7.15 34.02 3.81
CA GLY A 145 7.74 34.41 2.53
C GLY A 145 8.61 33.34 1.88
N TYR A 146 8.39 32.05 2.16
CA TYR A 146 9.17 30.96 1.57
C TYR A 146 8.30 29.85 0.98
N TYR A 147 8.89 29.04 0.10
CA TYR A 147 8.30 27.81 -0.41
C TYR A 147 8.72 26.63 0.45
N ARG A 148 7.76 25.73 0.71
CA ARG A 148 7.99 24.40 1.28
C ARG A 148 7.38 23.35 0.35
N TYR A 149 7.83 22.12 0.45
CA TYR A 149 7.20 20.97 -0.20
C TYR A 149 6.24 20.32 0.78
N LEU A 150 5.02 20.03 0.33
CA LEU A 150 4.08 19.16 1.02
C LEU A 150 4.28 17.74 0.50
N LEU A 151 4.60 16.84 1.41
CA LEU A 151 4.82 15.43 1.10
C LEU A 151 3.62 14.63 1.60
N SER A 152 3.17 13.66 0.80
CA SER A 152 2.12 12.75 1.25
C SER A 152 2.23 11.36 0.64
N VAL A 153 1.82 10.34 1.39
CA VAL A 153 1.65 8.99 0.87
C VAL A 153 0.44 8.33 1.54
N TYR A 154 -0.34 7.63 0.73
CA TYR A 154 -1.39 6.73 1.22
C TYR A 154 -0.85 5.31 1.23
N LEU A 155 -0.93 4.66 2.39
CA LEU A 155 -0.44 3.33 2.71
C LEU A 155 -1.60 2.39 3.05
N HIS A 156 -1.31 1.09 3.00
CA HIS A 156 -2.25 0.04 3.40
C HIS A 156 -2.62 0.12 4.89
N ASP A 157 -3.80 -0.40 5.28
CA ASP A 157 -4.31 -0.36 6.66
C ASP A 157 -3.40 -1.06 7.68
N SER A 158 -2.64 -2.08 7.24
CA SER A 158 -1.67 -2.82 8.06
C SER A 158 -0.62 -1.93 8.74
N PHE A 159 -0.34 -0.75 8.18
CA PHE A 159 0.57 0.21 8.81
C PHE A 159 -0.01 0.88 10.07
N GLY A 160 -1.33 0.80 10.30
CA GLY A 160 -2.00 1.51 11.37
C GLY A 160 -1.53 1.13 12.78
N GLY A 161 -1.04 -0.10 12.98
CA GLY A 161 -0.47 -0.52 14.25
C GLY A 161 0.93 0.05 14.49
N VAL A 162 1.78 0.03 13.47
CA VAL A 162 3.17 0.48 13.52
C VAL A 162 3.29 2.00 13.56
N LEU A 163 2.50 2.69 12.74
CA LEU A 163 2.55 4.15 12.59
C LEU A 163 1.67 4.85 13.63
N THR A 164 1.84 4.50 14.90
CA THR A 164 1.09 5.08 16.01
C THR A 164 2.00 5.99 16.83
N LYS A 165 1.67 7.29 16.89
CA LYS A 165 2.34 8.20 17.82
C LYS A 165 1.91 7.90 19.25
N SER A 166 2.89 7.64 20.11
CA SER A 166 2.70 7.43 21.55
C SER A 166 3.58 8.38 22.35
N ILE A 167 3.14 8.74 23.55
CA ILE A 167 3.91 9.58 24.49
C ILE A 167 5.23 8.89 24.91
N ASN A 168 5.20 7.56 24.99
CA ASN A 168 6.34 6.71 25.34
C ASN A 168 6.87 5.95 24.11
N ILE A 169 8.02 5.31 24.25
CA ILE A 169 8.44 4.27 23.29
C ILE A 169 7.35 3.18 23.24
N PRO A 170 6.93 2.73 22.04
CA PRO A 170 5.98 1.62 21.91
C PRO A 170 6.40 0.39 22.72
N SER A 171 5.46 -0.23 23.44
CA SER A 171 5.75 -1.31 24.39
C SER A 171 6.37 -2.58 23.77
N TRP A 172 6.19 -2.76 22.46
CA TRP A 172 6.77 -3.87 21.71
C TRP A 172 8.22 -3.63 21.31
N ILE A 173 8.75 -2.40 21.47
CA ILE A 173 10.16 -2.08 21.22
C ILE A 173 10.94 -2.35 22.51
N PRO A 174 11.95 -3.23 22.48
CA PRO A 174 12.83 -3.48 23.62
C PRO A 174 13.53 -2.19 24.07
N ARG A 175 13.81 -2.07 25.37
CA ARG A 175 14.57 -0.93 25.93
C ARG A 175 16.07 -1.22 26.09
N SER A 176 16.50 -2.42 25.71
CA SER A 176 17.91 -2.78 25.77
C SER A 176 18.66 -2.06 24.66
N LYS A 177 19.72 -1.35 25.03
CA LYS A 177 20.58 -0.62 24.09
C LYS A 177 21.28 -1.53 23.07
N ASP A 178 21.46 -2.79 23.42
CA ASP A 178 22.15 -3.78 22.58
C ASP A 178 21.16 -4.58 21.70
N ASP A 179 19.87 -4.20 21.70
CA ASP A 179 18.84 -4.87 20.89
C ASP A 179 18.72 -4.21 19.50
N PRO A 180 18.82 -4.99 18.40
CA PRO A 180 18.78 -4.44 17.04
C PRO A 180 17.42 -3.81 16.67
N ILE A 181 16.32 -4.19 17.34
CA ILE A 181 15.01 -3.55 17.16
C ILE A 181 15.04 -2.15 17.78
N PHE A 182 15.64 -2.02 18.96
CA PHE A 182 15.83 -0.72 19.61
C PHE A 182 16.76 0.19 18.79
N GLU A 183 17.87 -0.35 18.26
CA GLU A 183 18.76 0.39 17.36
C GLU A 183 18.04 0.88 16.10
N SER A 184 17.16 0.05 15.54
CA SER A 184 16.34 0.42 14.36
C SER A 184 15.38 1.56 14.70
N TYR A 185 14.72 1.48 15.87
CA TYR A 185 13.87 2.56 16.38
C TYR A 185 14.64 3.87 16.58
N LEU A 186 15.81 3.81 17.23
CA LEU A 186 16.65 4.97 17.45
C LEU A 186 17.12 5.59 16.13
N SER A 187 17.46 4.76 15.14
CA SER A 187 17.83 5.23 13.80
C SER A 187 16.67 5.98 13.13
N GLY A 188 15.44 5.50 13.29
CA GLY A 188 14.24 6.20 12.85
C GLY A 188 14.05 7.57 13.55
N LEU A 189 14.23 7.61 14.87
CA LEU A 189 14.17 8.85 15.64
C LEU A 189 15.25 9.85 15.22
N ILE A 190 16.48 9.39 14.97
CA ILE A 190 17.57 10.23 14.46
C ILE A 190 17.21 10.79 13.09
N ALA A 191 16.60 9.99 12.22
CA ALA A 191 16.18 10.45 10.90
C ALA A 191 15.06 11.51 10.97
N ALA A 192 14.21 11.47 12.00
CA ALA A 192 13.12 12.43 12.20
C ALA A 192 13.59 13.72 12.91
N GLU A 193 14.33 13.59 14.01
CA GLU A 193 14.55 14.67 14.99
C GLU A 193 16.05 14.88 15.30
N GLY A 194 16.93 14.13 14.64
CA GLY A 194 18.36 14.20 14.82
C GLY A 194 18.99 15.45 14.20
N CYS A 195 19.91 16.05 14.93
CA CYS A 195 20.69 17.19 14.49
C CYS A 195 22.18 16.94 14.80
N VAL A 196 23.01 16.90 13.77
CA VAL A 196 24.47 16.87 13.91
C VAL A 196 24.99 18.30 13.91
N ARG A 197 25.68 18.70 14.97
CA ARG A 197 26.33 20.00 15.09
C ARG A 197 27.83 19.81 15.10
N LEU A 198 28.52 20.65 14.34
CA LEU A 198 29.98 20.76 14.34
C LEU A 198 30.35 22.12 14.94
N TYR A 199 31.33 22.15 15.83
CA TYR A 199 31.82 23.39 16.44
C TYR A 199 33.31 23.31 16.75
N ASP A 200 33.95 24.46 16.88
CA ASP A 200 35.33 24.54 17.35
C ASP A 200 35.37 24.48 18.87
N SER A 201 36.20 23.58 19.39
CA SER A 201 36.49 23.43 20.81
C SER A 201 38.00 23.56 21.01
N HIS A 202 38.44 24.77 21.33
CA HIS A 202 39.84 25.11 21.58
C HIS A 202 40.78 24.74 20.41
N GLY A 203 40.39 25.08 19.17
CA GLY A 203 41.18 24.79 17.97
C GLY A 203 41.07 23.34 17.49
N ARG A 204 40.05 22.60 17.92
CA ARG A 204 39.71 21.25 17.46
C ARG A 204 38.27 21.22 16.99
N ALA A 205 38.02 20.58 15.85
CA ALA A 205 36.65 20.27 15.43
C ALA A 205 36.04 19.21 16.37
N ASP A 206 34.89 19.54 16.94
CA ASP A 206 34.10 18.66 17.78
C ASP A 206 32.70 18.49 17.16
N SER A 207 32.03 17.38 17.50
CA SER A 207 30.73 17.03 16.92
C SER A 207 29.78 16.47 17.97
N VAL A 208 28.52 16.90 17.92
CA VAL A 208 27.46 16.39 18.78
C VAL A 208 26.27 15.98 17.94
N LEU A 209 25.76 14.77 18.18
CA LEU A 209 24.43 14.35 17.75
C LEU A 209 23.44 14.68 18.85
N HIS A 210 22.49 15.56 18.54
CA HIS A 210 21.38 15.91 19.42
C HIS A 210 20.08 15.35 18.86
N ILE A 211 19.22 14.81 19.71
CA ILE A 211 17.86 14.41 19.34
C ILE A 211 16.91 15.16 20.27
N THR A 212 16.01 15.95 19.72
CA THR A 212 15.03 16.70 20.52
C THR A 212 13.68 16.03 20.39
N LEU A 213 13.09 15.59 21.50
CA LEU A 213 11.76 14.96 21.48
C LEU A 213 10.86 15.64 22.49
N ASN A 214 9.63 15.93 22.07
CA ASN A 214 8.58 16.38 22.99
C ASN A 214 7.94 15.18 23.71
N LYS A 215 8.77 14.35 24.37
CA LYS A 215 8.38 13.13 25.05
C LYS A 215 9.07 13.05 26.42
N PRO A 216 8.38 13.36 27.53
CA PRO A 216 9.00 13.48 28.85
C PRO A 216 9.54 12.15 29.41
N HIS A 217 9.07 11.00 28.91
CA HIS A 217 9.36 9.67 29.48
C HIS A 217 9.94 8.70 28.45
N LEU A 218 10.68 9.19 27.45
CA LEU A 218 11.23 8.31 26.41
C LEU A 218 12.11 7.20 27.00
N LEU A 219 12.91 7.50 28.02
CA LEU A 219 13.82 6.54 28.67
C LEU A 219 13.31 6.02 30.03
N GLY A 220 12.15 6.51 30.52
CA GLY A 220 11.65 6.30 31.88
C GLY A 220 11.36 7.62 32.57
#